data_AF-A0A2D5G8U7-F1
#
_entry.id   AF-A0A2D5G8U7-F1
#
_cell.length_a   1.000
_cell.length_b   1.000
_cell.length_c   1.000
_cell.angle_alpha   90.00
_cell.angle_beta   90.00
_cell.angle_gamma   90.00
#
_symmetry.space_group_name_H-M   'P 1'
#
loop_
_entity.id
_entity.type
_entity.pdbx_description
1 polymer ?
#
loop_
_entity_poly.entity_id
_entity_poly.type
_entity_poly.pdbx_seq_one_letter_code
_entity_poly.pdbx_strand_id
1 'polypeptide(L)'
;MFDRLKNKIHILQNIYIKNKYFIKRKSYAMDGEDTAIEAFNKKKDKGFYVDIGAHHPIQRNNTNLLFQKGWGGINIDVNQFSIDLFNFLRPEDLNLQLAISDKEGEISFFYQKKFSQLNTTDKTIANENFHGNFQERKVKCQTIQNILDQSRYKNRKIDFLNIDVEGAEMKVLETLNFEIYDPSLICIEILGYRELSEEKREIEIKHSKIYKFLENRGYKKIWSGSSYCSHLFTK
;
A
#
# COMPACT_ATOMS: atom_id res chain seq x y z
N MET A 1 -15.57 5.61 -27.39
CA MET A 1 -14.70 6.79 -27.67
C MET A 1 -14.88 7.88 -26.63
N PHE A 2 -16.13 8.25 -26.30
CA PHE A 2 -16.45 9.27 -25.28
C PHE A 2 -15.92 8.94 -23.87
N ASP A 3 -16.10 7.71 -23.38
CA ASP A 3 -15.65 7.33 -22.02
C ASP A 3 -14.14 7.42 -21.84
N ARG A 4 -13.37 7.07 -22.87
CA ARG A 4 -11.90 7.20 -22.85
C ARG A 4 -11.47 8.66 -22.77
N LEU A 5 -12.15 9.55 -23.51
CA LEU A 5 -11.88 10.99 -23.46
C LEU A 5 -12.24 11.56 -22.09
N LYS A 6 -13.41 11.20 -21.56
CA LYS A 6 -13.85 11.59 -20.22
C LYS A 6 -12.85 11.14 -19.15
N ASN A 7 -12.35 9.91 -19.24
CA ASN A 7 -11.34 9.40 -18.31
C ASN A 7 -10.04 10.20 -18.39
N LYS A 8 -9.54 10.49 -19.60
CA LYS A 8 -8.35 11.34 -19.78
C LYS A 8 -8.53 12.73 -19.16
N ILE A 9 -9.67 13.37 -19.41
CA ILE A 9 -9.98 14.68 -18.79
C ILE A 9 -10.01 14.54 -17.26
N HIS A 10 -10.60 13.47 -16.74
CA HIS A 10 -10.66 13.23 -15.30
C HIS A 10 -9.27 13.01 -14.68
N ILE A 11 -8.39 12.26 -15.33
CA ILE A 11 -6.98 12.07 -14.94
C ILE A 11 -6.27 13.42 -14.88
N LEU A 12 -6.35 14.22 -15.95
CA LEU A 12 -5.70 15.54 -16.01
C LEU A 12 -6.21 16.48 -14.92
N GLN A 13 -7.54 16.56 -14.75
CA GLN A 13 -8.16 17.36 -13.70
C GLN A 13 -7.74 16.89 -12.30
N ASN A 14 -7.69 15.59 -12.06
CA ASN A 14 -7.34 15.05 -10.74
C ASN A 14 -5.86 15.33 -10.40
N ILE A 15 -4.95 15.09 -11.34
CA ILE A 15 -3.51 15.27 -11.14
C ILE A 15 -3.14 16.75 -11.02
N TYR A 16 -3.49 17.55 -12.03
CA TYR A 16 -2.96 18.89 -12.16
C TYR A 16 -3.78 19.92 -11.38
N ILE A 17 -5.10 19.79 -11.34
CA ILE A 17 -5.98 20.77 -10.69
C ILE A 17 -6.23 20.38 -9.23
N LYS A 18 -6.76 19.19 -8.99
CA LYS A 18 -7.13 18.76 -7.62
C LYS A 18 -5.90 18.51 -6.75
N ASN A 19 -4.91 17.79 -7.27
CA ASN A 19 -3.71 17.43 -6.51
C ASN A 19 -2.51 18.35 -6.73
N LYS A 20 -2.65 19.39 -7.57
CA LYS A 20 -1.66 20.45 -7.77
C LYS A 20 -0.26 19.89 -8.02
N TYR A 21 -0.12 18.93 -8.95
CA TYR A 21 1.10 18.16 -9.19
C TYR A 21 2.40 19.00 -9.25
N PHE A 22 2.35 20.20 -9.82
CA PHE A 22 3.53 21.08 -9.94
C PHE A 22 3.97 21.74 -8.61
N ILE A 23 3.12 21.72 -7.58
CA ILE A 23 3.45 22.25 -6.26
C ILE A 23 4.03 21.11 -5.41
N LYS A 24 5.36 21.13 -5.25
CA LYS A 24 6.07 20.17 -4.41
C LYS A 24 5.67 20.31 -2.95
N ARG A 25 5.51 19.17 -2.28
CA ARG A 25 5.18 19.08 -0.86
C ARG A 25 6.35 18.44 -0.11
N LYS A 26 6.46 18.74 1.19
CA LYS A 26 7.43 18.07 2.09
C LYS A 26 7.04 16.61 2.35
N SER A 27 5.74 16.33 2.32
CA SER A 27 5.15 15.02 2.48
C SER A 27 3.89 14.92 1.62
N TYR A 28 3.66 13.73 1.11
CA TYR A 28 2.50 13.27 0.36
C TYR A 28 1.73 12.18 1.11
N ALA A 29 2.30 11.59 2.16
CA ALA A 29 1.66 10.58 3.00
C ALA A 29 0.58 11.16 3.94
N MET A 30 -0.14 10.29 4.66
CA MET A 30 -1.23 10.73 5.55
C MET A 30 -0.69 11.25 6.88
N ASP A 31 0.20 10.48 7.51
CA ASP A 31 0.73 10.70 8.86
C ASP A 31 2.25 10.92 8.87
N GLY A 32 2.83 11.17 7.70
CA GLY A 32 4.27 11.41 7.53
C GLY A 32 5.09 10.14 7.29
N GLU A 33 4.45 9.03 6.91
CA GLU A 33 5.10 7.77 6.58
C GLU A 33 6.25 7.96 5.59
N ASP A 34 6.03 8.72 4.51
CA ASP A 34 7.04 8.99 3.49
C ASP A 34 8.29 9.70 4.02
N THR A 35 8.14 10.63 4.95
CA THR A 35 9.29 11.29 5.58
C THR A 35 10.02 10.38 6.57
N ALA A 36 9.30 9.53 7.31
CA ALA A 36 9.90 8.48 8.13
C ALA A 36 10.66 7.47 7.25
N ILE A 37 10.09 7.07 6.12
CA ILE A 37 10.73 6.21 5.13
C ILE A 37 12.05 6.84 4.67
N GLU A 38 12.06 8.12 4.29
CA GLU A 38 13.31 8.79 3.87
C GLU A 38 14.38 8.86 4.96
N ALA A 39 13.97 9.01 6.22
CA ALA A 39 14.86 9.07 7.37
C ALA A 39 15.54 7.72 7.63
N PHE A 40 14.77 6.62 7.59
CA PHE A 40 15.27 5.28 7.94
C PHE A 40 15.78 4.46 6.77
N ASN A 41 15.42 4.84 5.55
CA ASN A 41 15.90 4.15 4.35
C ASN A 41 17.38 4.44 4.13
N LYS A 42 18.19 3.37 4.10
CA LYS A 42 19.64 3.43 3.86
C LYS A 42 19.96 3.79 2.41
N LYS A 43 19.08 3.44 1.48
CA LYS A 43 19.23 3.74 0.05
C LYS A 43 18.59 5.07 -0.29
N LYS A 44 19.30 5.95 -1.00
CA LYS A 44 18.82 7.31 -1.26
C LYS A 44 18.23 7.51 -2.66
N ASP A 45 18.66 6.73 -3.66
CA ASP A 45 18.20 6.84 -5.05
C ASP A 45 18.06 5.46 -5.73
N LYS A 46 17.28 5.45 -6.83
CA LYS A 46 17.11 4.29 -7.75
C LYS A 46 16.78 2.95 -7.06
N GLY A 47 16.02 3.00 -5.98
CA GLY A 47 15.55 1.81 -5.29
C GLY A 47 14.32 1.16 -5.94
N PHE A 48 14.01 -0.03 -5.46
CA PHE A 48 12.84 -0.82 -5.82
C PHE A 48 11.83 -0.84 -4.68
N TYR A 49 10.63 -0.31 -4.94
CA TYR A 49 9.52 -0.42 -4.01
C TYR A 49 8.42 -1.36 -4.52
N VAL A 50 7.66 -1.89 -3.58
CA VAL A 50 6.37 -2.54 -3.82
C VAL A 50 5.33 -1.82 -2.97
N ASP A 51 4.33 -1.23 -3.62
CA ASP A 51 3.26 -0.45 -3.00
C ASP A 51 1.93 -1.20 -3.13
N ILE A 52 1.49 -1.86 -2.06
CA ILE A 52 0.26 -2.66 -2.03
C ILE A 52 -0.83 -1.85 -1.34
N GLY A 53 -1.92 -1.58 -2.05
CA GLY A 53 -2.94 -0.61 -1.62
C GLY A 53 -2.54 0.82 -1.97
N ALA A 54 -1.91 1.00 -3.15
CA ALA A 54 -1.22 2.24 -3.49
C ALA A 54 -2.14 3.47 -3.60
N HIS A 55 -3.45 3.26 -3.76
CA HIS A 55 -4.56 4.23 -3.80
C HIS A 55 -4.45 5.34 -4.84
N HIS A 56 -3.44 6.20 -4.75
CA HIS A 56 -3.24 7.34 -5.64
C HIS A 56 -1.75 7.67 -5.77
N PRO A 57 -1.22 8.00 -6.97
CA PRO A 57 0.20 8.30 -7.16
C PRO A 57 0.74 9.59 -6.52
N ILE A 58 -0.08 10.37 -5.81
CA ILE A 58 0.28 11.71 -5.27
C ILE A 58 -0.37 11.91 -3.90
N GLN A 59 -1.68 11.67 -3.80
CA GLN A 59 -2.43 11.94 -2.58
C GLN A 59 -2.27 10.76 -1.62
N ARG A 60 -1.82 11.03 -0.38
CA ARG A 60 -1.70 10.02 0.68
C ARG A 60 -0.89 8.81 0.23
N ASN A 61 0.27 9.07 -0.37
CA ASN A 61 1.07 8.02 -1.00
C ASN A 61 2.48 7.98 -0.43
N ASN A 62 2.82 6.83 0.12
CA ASN A 62 4.08 6.60 0.85
C ASN A 62 5.29 6.51 -0.10
N THR A 63 5.06 6.23 -1.39
CA THR A 63 6.12 6.02 -2.38
C THR A 63 6.41 7.25 -3.26
N ASN A 64 5.63 8.33 -3.17
CA ASN A 64 5.79 9.47 -4.08
C ASN A 64 7.11 10.23 -3.89
N LEU A 65 7.59 10.38 -2.65
CA LEU A 65 8.92 10.98 -2.40
C LEU A 65 10.05 10.11 -2.97
N LEU A 66 9.94 8.78 -2.83
CA LEU A 66 10.89 7.83 -3.42
C LEU A 66 10.87 7.91 -4.95
N PHE A 67 9.68 7.92 -5.57
CA PHE A 67 9.52 8.08 -7.01
C PHE A 67 10.17 9.38 -7.52
N GLN A 68 10.00 10.50 -6.81
CA GLN A 68 10.66 11.77 -7.14
C GLN A 68 12.20 11.70 -7.07
N LYS A 69 12.76 10.71 -6.37
CA LYS A 69 14.19 10.40 -6.28
C LYS A 69 14.64 9.32 -7.28
N GLY A 70 13.81 9.03 -8.29
CA GLY A 70 14.13 8.06 -9.35
C GLY A 70 13.98 6.61 -8.94
N TRP A 71 13.26 6.33 -7.85
CA TRP A 71 12.83 4.96 -7.55
C TRP A 71 11.74 4.52 -8.53
N GLY A 72 11.63 3.21 -8.72
CA GLY A 72 10.56 2.63 -9.52
C GLY A 72 10.20 1.25 -8.99
N GLY A 73 9.00 0.78 -9.29
CA GLY A 73 8.48 -0.39 -8.59
C GLY A 73 7.20 -0.97 -9.12
N ILE A 74 6.50 -1.65 -8.22
CA ILE A 74 5.19 -2.26 -8.47
C ILE A 74 4.16 -1.49 -7.64
N ASN A 75 3.08 -1.03 -8.25
CA ASN A 75 1.93 -0.42 -7.57
C ASN A 75 0.69 -1.30 -7.78
N ILE A 76 0.04 -1.72 -6.70
CA ILE A 76 -1.10 -2.64 -6.75
C ILE A 76 -2.31 -1.97 -6.10
N ASP A 77 -3.43 -1.95 -6.82
CA ASP A 77 -4.71 -1.48 -6.30
C ASP A 77 -5.87 -2.15 -7.05
N VAL A 78 -6.96 -2.45 -6.36
CA VAL A 78 -8.19 -3.02 -6.93
C VAL A 78 -8.99 -2.02 -7.79
N ASN A 79 -8.71 -0.74 -7.64
CA ASN A 79 -9.43 0.34 -8.28
C ASN A 79 -8.84 0.70 -9.64
N GLN A 80 -9.66 0.57 -10.69
CA GLN A 80 -9.26 0.93 -12.05
C GLN A 80 -8.77 2.37 -12.16
N PHE A 81 -9.43 3.33 -11.52
CA PHE A 81 -9.07 4.73 -11.64
C PHE A 81 -7.73 5.04 -10.95
N SER A 82 -7.43 4.35 -9.85
CA SER A 82 -6.10 4.41 -9.23
C SER A 82 -5.02 3.98 -10.22
N ILE A 83 -5.21 2.81 -10.85
CA ILE A 83 -4.27 2.28 -11.84
C ILE A 83 -4.15 3.17 -13.08
N ASP A 84 -5.24 3.79 -13.53
CA ASP A 84 -5.20 4.77 -14.62
C ASP A 84 -4.35 6.00 -14.28
N LEU A 85 -4.43 6.50 -13.03
CA LEU A 85 -3.59 7.59 -12.55
C LEU A 85 -2.11 7.18 -12.48
N PHE A 86 -1.82 5.97 -11.99
CA PHE A 86 -0.46 5.43 -11.95
C PHE A 86 0.11 5.24 -13.35
N ASN A 87 -0.64 4.66 -14.29
CA ASN A 87 -0.21 4.52 -15.68
C ASN A 87 0.10 5.86 -16.35
N PHE A 88 -0.57 6.93 -15.93
CA PHE A 88 -0.30 8.28 -16.44
C PHE A 88 0.97 8.90 -15.83
N LEU A 89 1.18 8.80 -14.51
CA LEU A 89 2.30 9.48 -13.82
C LEU A 89 3.57 8.64 -13.68
N ARG A 90 3.42 7.32 -13.59
CA ARG A 90 4.48 6.34 -13.38
C ARG A 90 4.37 5.24 -14.46
N PRO A 91 4.43 5.59 -15.76
CA PRO A 91 4.25 4.63 -16.85
C PRO A 91 5.34 3.55 -16.88
N GLU A 92 6.52 3.87 -16.34
CA GLU A 92 7.62 2.91 -16.24
C GLU A 92 7.42 1.89 -15.12
N ASP A 93 6.61 2.19 -14.10
CA ASP A 93 6.29 1.24 -13.01
C ASP A 93 5.37 0.11 -13.50
N LEU A 94 5.38 -1.02 -12.79
CA LEU A 94 4.41 -2.08 -13.00
C LEU A 94 3.14 -1.78 -12.19
N ASN A 95 2.08 -1.32 -12.85
CA ASN A 95 0.82 -0.94 -12.21
C ASN A 95 -0.25 -2.00 -12.43
N LEU A 96 -0.75 -2.63 -11.36
CA LEU A 96 -1.59 -3.82 -11.43
C LEU A 96 -2.97 -3.61 -10.80
N GLN A 97 -4.02 -3.88 -11.57
CA GLN A 97 -5.40 -3.81 -11.10
C GLN A 97 -5.88 -5.16 -10.53
N LEU A 98 -5.54 -5.45 -9.28
CA LEU A 98 -5.91 -6.69 -8.60
C LEU A 98 -5.85 -6.54 -7.08
N ALA A 99 -6.46 -7.47 -6.36
CA ALA A 99 -6.29 -7.62 -4.92
C ALA A 99 -5.15 -8.59 -4.60
N ILE A 100 -4.50 -8.43 -3.45
CA ILE A 100 -3.64 -9.48 -2.91
C ILE A 100 -4.48 -10.47 -2.11
N SER A 101 -4.19 -11.76 -2.28
CA SER A 101 -4.75 -12.84 -1.48
C SER A 101 -3.69 -13.91 -1.20
N ASP A 102 -4.09 -14.91 -0.44
CA ASP A 102 -3.46 -16.22 -0.25
C ASP A 102 -3.63 -17.19 -1.44
N LYS A 103 -4.28 -16.75 -2.52
CA LYS A 103 -4.56 -17.55 -3.71
C LYS A 103 -4.78 -16.69 -4.97
N GLU A 104 -4.81 -17.38 -6.09
CA GLU A 104 -5.03 -16.84 -7.43
C GLU A 104 -6.49 -17.05 -7.83
N GLY A 105 -7.03 -16.11 -8.61
CA GLY A 105 -8.38 -16.21 -9.15
C GLY A 105 -9.19 -14.96 -8.85
N GLU A 106 -10.39 -15.15 -8.26
CA GLU A 106 -11.28 -14.06 -7.89
C GLU A 106 -11.72 -14.14 -6.44
N ILE A 107 -11.81 -12.98 -5.79
CA ILE A 107 -12.33 -12.83 -4.43
C ILE A 107 -13.42 -11.76 -4.38
N SER A 108 -14.21 -11.81 -3.32
CA SER A 108 -15.18 -10.75 -3.02
C SER A 108 -14.46 -9.50 -2.52
N PHE A 109 -14.93 -8.35 -2.97
CA PHE A 109 -14.42 -7.05 -2.62
C PHE A 109 -15.56 -6.13 -2.21
N PHE A 110 -15.42 -5.51 -1.04
CA PHE A 110 -16.46 -4.73 -0.38
C PHE A 110 -16.10 -3.25 -0.34
N TYR A 111 -17.02 -2.39 -0.78
CA TYR A 111 -16.78 -0.96 -0.92
C TYR A 111 -18.08 -0.13 -0.86
N GLN A 112 -17.99 1.14 -0.44
CA GLN A 112 -19.13 2.07 -0.45
C GLN A 112 -19.21 2.93 -1.72
N LYS A 113 -18.07 3.43 -2.18
CA LYS A 113 -17.94 4.29 -3.35
C LYS A 113 -16.96 3.68 -4.34
N LYS A 114 -17.21 3.88 -5.65
CA LYS A 114 -16.33 3.36 -6.71
C LYS A 114 -14.88 3.81 -6.58
N PHE A 115 -14.62 4.97 -5.99
CA PHE A 115 -13.30 5.48 -5.64
C PHE A 115 -13.31 5.87 -4.15
N SER A 116 -12.99 4.90 -3.30
CA SER A 116 -12.95 5.02 -1.84
C SER A 116 -11.54 4.68 -1.34
N GLN A 117 -11.16 5.28 -0.22
CA GLN A 117 -9.96 4.90 0.51
C GLN A 117 -10.28 3.67 1.35
N LEU A 118 -11.37 3.71 2.10
CA LEU A 118 -11.85 2.56 2.86
C LEU A 118 -12.50 1.53 1.95
N ASN A 119 -11.93 0.34 1.90
CA ASN A 119 -12.41 -0.84 1.18
C ASN A 119 -11.74 -2.09 1.74
N THR A 120 -12.30 -3.28 1.55
CA THR A 120 -11.68 -4.49 2.11
C THR A 120 -12.09 -5.74 1.32
N THR A 121 -11.30 -6.80 1.49
CA THR A 121 -11.62 -8.15 1.00
C THR A 121 -12.20 -9.05 2.10
N ASP A 122 -12.27 -8.55 3.33
CA ASP A 122 -12.85 -9.26 4.47
C ASP A 122 -14.27 -8.77 4.76
N LYS A 123 -15.23 -9.70 4.75
CA LYS A 123 -16.64 -9.38 4.98
C LYS A 123 -16.93 -8.93 6.41
N THR A 124 -16.18 -9.43 7.40
CA THR A 124 -16.33 -9.05 8.80
C THR A 124 -15.92 -7.60 8.98
N ILE A 125 -14.74 -7.23 8.45
CA ILE A 125 -14.25 -5.85 8.45
C ILE A 125 -15.22 -4.93 7.70
N ALA A 126 -15.77 -5.38 6.57
CA ALA A 126 -16.77 -4.62 5.84
C ALA A 126 -18.03 -4.34 6.66
N ASN A 127 -18.53 -5.32 7.43
CA ASN A 127 -19.69 -5.10 8.29
C ASN A 127 -19.40 -4.12 9.43
N GLU A 128 -18.24 -4.23 10.06
CA GLU A 128 -17.81 -3.34 11.14
C GLU A 128 -17.64 -1.90 10.65
N ASN A 129 -16.88 -1.72 9.56
CA ASN A 129 -16.51 -0.40 9.05
C ASN A 129 -17.64 0.31 8.29
N PHE A 130 -18.54 -0.44 7.65
CA PHE A 130 -19.61 0.13 6.83
C PHE A 130 -20.99 -0.01 7.45
N HIS A 131 -21.12 -0.61 8.64
CA HIS A 131 -22.40 -0.88 9.31
C HIS A 131 -23.42 -1.58 8.39
N GLY A 132 -22.94 -2.54 7.59
CA GLY A 132 -23.74 -3.27 6.60
C GLY A 132 -24.07 -2.50 5.31
N ASN A 133 -23.69 -1.22 5.19
CA ASN A 133 -23.92 -0.40 4.01
C ASN A 133 -22.73 -0.48 3.05
N PHE A 134 -22.60 -1.58 2.30
CA PHE A 134 -21.55 -1.77 1.30
C PHE A 134 -22.07 -2.47 0.04
N GLN A 135 -21.35 -2.27 -1.06
CA GLN A 135 -21.49 -3.03 -2.30
C GLN A 135 -20.45 -4.16 -2.32
N GLU A 136 -20.78 -5.25 -3.00
CA GLU A 136 -19.88 -6.37 -3.25
C GLU A 136 -19.65 -6.53 -4.76
N ARG A 137 -18.41 -6.78 -5.17
CA ARG A 137 -18.08 -7.24 -6.52
C ARG A 137 -16.96 -8.27 -6.48
N LYS A 138 -16.84 -9.07 -7.54
CA LYS A 138 -15.66 -9.92 -7.75
C LYS A 138 -14.52 -9.11 -8.36
N VAL A 139 -13.32 -9.34 -7.86
CA VAL A 139 -12.08 -8.76 -8.39
C VAL A 139 -11.05 -9.86 -8.56
N LYS A 140 -10.17 -9.70 -9.54
CA LYS A 140 -9.01 -10.59 -9.70
C LYS A 140 -8.10 -10.47 -8.49
N CYS A 141 -7.53 -11.59 -8.06
CA CYS A 141 -6.53 -11.64 -7.01
C CYS A 141 -5.36 -12.54 -7.38
N GLN A 142 -4.20 -12.23 -6.78
CA GLN A 142 -2.97 -13.02 -6.87
C GLN A 142 -2.23 -12.97 -5.54
N THR A 143 -1.36 -13.96 -5.30
CA THR A 143 -0.36 -13.86 -4.23
C THR A 143 0.72 -12.84 -4.60
N ILE A 144 1.34 -12.22 -3.59
CA ILE A 144 2.46 -11.29 -3.84
C ILE A 144 3.66 -12.02 -4.45
N GLN A 145 3.87 -13.28 -4.06
CA GLN A 145 4.90 -14.15 -4.62
C GLN A 145 4.75 -14.32 -6.13
N ASN A 146 3.55 -14.70 -6.59
CA ASN A 146 3.30 -14.88 -8.01
C ASN A 146 3.50 -13.58 -8.81
N ILE A 147 3.08 -12.44 -8.26
CA ILE A 147 3.30 -11.13 -8.90
C ILE A 147 4.80 -10.86 -9.08
N LEU A 148 5.59 -11.06 -8.03
CA LEU A 148 7.03 -10.81 -8.08
C LEU A 148 7.72 -11.77 -9.04
N ASP A 149 7.37 -13.06 -9.01
CA ASP A 149 7.96 -14.11 -9.84
C ASP A 149 7.69 -13.95 -11.34
N GLN A 150 6.57 -13.31 -11.70
CA GLN A 150 6.19 -13.02 -13.09
C GLN A 150 6.64 -11.62 -13.55
N SER A 151 7.19 -10.81 -12.63
CA SER A 151 7.64 -9.46 -12.94
C SER A 151 9.11 -9.43 -13.37
N ARG A 152 9.52 -8.29 -13.95
CA ARG A 152 10.94 -7.97 -14.18
C ARG A 152 11.77 -7.83 -12.90
N TYR A 153 11.13 -7.90 -11.72
CA TYR A 153 11.76 -7.81 -10.41
C TYR A 153 11.93 -9.19 -9.74
N LYS A 154 11.68 -10.28 -10.46
CA LYS A 154 11.95 -11.64 -9.98
C LYS A 154 13.36 -11.75 -9.40
N ASN A 155 13.48 -12.40 -8.24
CA ASN A 155 14.75 -12.61 -7.52
C ASN A 155 15.50 -11.33 -7.12
N ARG A 156 14.82 -10.18 -7.07
CA ARG A 156 15.40 -8.91 -6.61
C ARG A 156 14.90 -8.56 -5.22
N LYS A 157 15.82 -8.25 -4.30
CA LYS A 157 15.46 -7.73 -2.98
C LYS A 157 14.62 -6.46 -3.07
N ILE A 158 13.61 -6.37 -2.22
CA ILE A 158 12.74 -5.20 -2.09
C ILE A 158 13.44 -4.18 -1.20
N ASP A 159 13.69 -2.98 -1.73
CA ASP A 159 14.31 -1.91 -0.93
C ASP A 159 13.25 -1.29 0.02
N PHE A 160 11.99 -1.19 -0.42
CA PHE A 160 10.87 -0.71 0.40
C PHE A 160 9.56 -1.44 0.08
N LEU A 161 8.87 -1.96 1.10
CA LEU A 161 7.56 -2.61 0.97
C LEU A 161 6.50 -1.83 1.76
N ASN A 162 5.48 -1.32 1.07
CA ASN A 162 4.29 -0.73 1.68
C ASN A 162 3.12 -1.73 1.62
N ILE A 163 2.43 -1.92 2.74
CA ILE A 163 1.28 -2.82 2.86
C ILE A 163 0.15 -2.09 3.59
N ASP A 164 -0.87 -1.69 2.85
CA ASP A 164 -2.08 -1.03 3.35
C ASP A 164 -3.29 -1.62 2.60
N VAL A 165 -3.79 -2.77 3.09
CA VAL A 165 -4.83 -3.55 2.39
C VAL A 165 -6.04 -3.81 3.27
N GLU A 166 -6.21 -3.00 4.32
CA GLU A 166 -7.39 -2.92 5.18
C GLU A 166 -7.82 -4.31 5.69
N GLY A 167 -6.86 -5.02 6.29
CA GLY A 167 -7.07 -6.29 7.00
C GLY A 167 -6.52 -7.55 6.31
N ALA A 168 -5.92 -7.43 5.13
CA ALA A 168 -5.32 -8.54 4.39
C ALA A 168 -3.78 -8.61 4.52
N GLU A 169 -3.19 -7.84 5.44
CA GLU A 169 -1.73 -7.66 5.56
C GLU A 169 -1.02 -8.99 5.83
N MET A 170 -1.60 -9.84 6.69
CA MET A 170 -1.05 -11.16 6.99
C MET A 170 -0.99 -12.06 5.76
N LYS A 171 -1.93 -11.97 4.82
CA LYS A 171 -1.90 -12.76 3.58
C LYS A 171 -0.73 -12.37 2.68
N VAL A 172 -0.37 -11.08 2.66
CA VAL A 172 0.84 -10.59 1.98
C VAL A 172 2.09 -11.18 2.64
N LEU A 173 2.18 -11.07 3.97
CA LEU A 173 3.34 -11.53 4.73
C LEU A 173 3.54 -13.05 4.63
N GLU A 174 2.47 -13.84 4.74
CA GLU A 174 2.56 -15.30 4.72
C GLU A 174 2.94 -15.85 3.35
N THR A 175 2.59 -15.16 2.26
CA THR A 175 2.88 -15.62 0.91
C THR A 175 4.20 -15.09 0.36
N LEU A 176 4.78 -14.03 0.92
CA LEU A 176 6.06 -13.50 0.48
C LEU A 176 7.23 -14.42 0.86
N ASN A 177 8.07 -14.81 -0.11
CA ASN A 177 9.33 -15.47 0.18
C ASN A 177 10.38 -14.46 0.68
N PHE A 178 10.55 -14.40 2.00
CA PHE A 178 11.52 -13.52 2.68
C PHE A 178 12.99 -13.90 2.44
N GLU A 179 13.30 -15.12 1.99
CA GLU A 179 14.68 -15.51 1.67
C GLU A 179 15.16 -14.87 0.37
N ILE A 180 14.24 -14.72 -0.59
CA ILE A 180 14.52 -14.13 -1.91
C ILE A 180 14.36 -12.62 -1.86
N TYR A 181 13.20 -12.15 -1.40
CA TYR A 181 12.80 -10.75 -1.55
C TYR A 181 13.22 -9.86 -0.37
N ASP A 182 13.44 -10.43 0.82
CA ASP A 182 14.05 -9.82 2.03
C ASP A 182 13.91 -8.28 2.12
N PRO A 183 12.68 -7.74 2.31
CA PRO A 183 12.45 -6.30 2.28
C PRO A 183 13.34 -5.56 3.28
N SER A 184 14.06 -4.52 2.85
CA SER A 184 14.95 -3.79 3.78
C SER A 184 14.17 -2.94 4.78
N LEU A 185 13.08 -2.32 4.31
CA LEU A 185 12.19 -1.48 5.10
C LEU A 185 10.75 -1.83 4.75
N ILE A 186 9.90 -2.01 5.77
CA ILE A 186 8.49 -2.33 5.62
C ILE A 186 7.68 -1.23 6.31
N CYS A 187 6.72 -0.64 5.61
CA CYS A 187 5.63 0.13 6.20
C CYS A 187 4.35 -0.70 6.10
N ILE A 188 3.71 -0.96 7.23
CA ILE A 188 2.54 -1.85 7.31
C ILE A 188 1.47 -1.27 8.22
N GLU A 189 0.22 -1.41 7.82
CA GLU A 189 -0.93 -1.07 8.64
C GLU A 189 -1.16 -2.12 9.75
N ILE A 190 -1.34 -1.67 11.00
CA ILE A 190 -1.79 -2.50 12.11
C ILE A 190 -2.89 -1.74 12.86
N LEU A 191 -4.14 -2.11 12.59
CA LEU A 191 -5.32 -1.45 13.14
C LEU A 191 -5.67 -1.90 14.58
N GLY A 192 -6.56 -1.14 15.23
CA GLY A 192 -7.19 -1.53 16.50
C GLY A 192 -6.63 -0.87 17.76
N TYR A 193 -5.66 0.03 17.62
CA TYR A 193 -4.95 0.63 18.78
C TYR A 193 -5.16 2.15 18.94
N ARG A 194 -5.89 2.78 18.02
CA ARG A 194 -6.08 4.25 18.00
C ARG A 194 -6.74 4.81 19.26
N GLU A 195 -7.65 4.09 19.90
CA GLU A 195 -8.35 4.58 21.10
C GLU A 195 -7.57 4.34 22.41
N LEU A 196 -6.40 3.68 22.33
CA LEU A 196 -5.56 3.42 23.51
C LEU A 196 -4.66 4.63 23.83
N SER A 197 -4.24 4.75 25.09
CA SER A 197 -3.19 5.70 25.49
C SER A 197 -1.83 5.32 24.88
N GLU A 198 -0.92 6.27 24.75
CA GLU A 198 0.41 6.05 24.15
C GLU A 198 1.17 4.89 24.80
N GLU A 199 1.16 4.81 26.13
CA GLU A 199 1.79 3.71 26.88
C GLU A 199 1.19 2.35 26.54
N LYS A 200 -0.15 2.27 26.43
CA LYS A 200 -0.85 1.01 26.12
C LYS A 200 -0.65 0.60 24.67
N ARG A 201 -0.60 1.56 23.75
CA ARG A 201 -0.38 1.32 22.31
C ARG A 201 0.90 0.52 22.06
N GLU A 202 2.02 0.94 22.64
CA GLU A 202 3.32 0.28 22.45
C GLU A 202 3.42 -1.11 23.13
N ILE A 203 2.61 -1.36 24.15
CA ILE A 203 2.51 -2.67 24.80
C ILE A 203 1.64 -3.61 23.96
N GLU A 204 0.45 -3.16 23.59
CA GLU A 204 -0.55 -4.02 22.96
C GLU A 204 -0.23 -4.36 21.50
N ILE A 205 0.43 -3.46 20.76
CA ILE A 205 0.82 -3.74 19.37
C ILE A 205 1.77 -4.93 19.25
N LYS A 206 2.60 -5.18 20.27
CA LYS A 206 3.54 -6.31 20.32
C LYS A 206 2.82 -7.66 20.40
N HIS A 207 1.56 -7.66 20.82
CA HIS A 207 0.75 -8.86 20.86
C HIS A 207 0.14 -9.21 19.50
N SER A 208 0.09 -8.26 18.55
CA SER A 208 -0.45 -8.46 17.21
C SER A 208 0.30 -9.56 16.44
N LYS A 209 -0.42 -10.27 15.57
CA LYS A 209 0.15 -11.31 14.71
C LYS A 209 1.22 -10.75 13.77
N ILE A 210 0.97 -9.58 13.19
CA ILE A 210 1.88 -8.89 12.28
C ILE A 210 3.20 -8.56 12.99
N TYR A 211 3.14 -7.94 14.17
CA TYR A 211 4.33 -7.56 14.93
C TYR A 211 5.20 -8.79 15.23
N LYS A 212 4.60 -9.85 15.79
CA LYS A 212 5.32 -11.10 16.11
C LYS A 212 5.90 -11.77 14.87
N PHE A 213 5.17 -11.76 13.75
CA PHE A 213 5.65 -12.34 12.49
C PHE A 213 6.92 -11.66 11.99
N LEU A 214 6.96 -10.32 12.05
CA LEU A 214 8.10 -9.51 11.63
C LEU A 214 9.26 -9.62 12.63
N GLU A 215 8.98 -9.56 13.93
CA GLU A 215 9.98 -9.72 14.99
C GLU A 215 10.70 -11.07 14.90
N ASN A 216 9.96 -12.16 14.69
CA ASN A 216 10.53 -13.50 14.50
C ASN A 216 11.44 -13.61 13.25
N ARG A 217 11.34 -12.67 12.30
CA ARG A 217 12.19 -12.56 11.12
C ARG A 217 13.34 -11.55 11.28
N GLY A 218 13.52 -11.02 12.48
CA GLY A 218 14.58 -10.09 12.84
C GLY A 218 14.27 -8.63 12.55
N TYR A 219 13.04 -8.29 12.18
CA TYR A 219 12.63 -6.90 12.00
C TYR A 219 12.35 -6.23 13.34
N LYS A 220 12.69 -4.94 13.44
CA LYS A 220 12.41 -4.10 14.61
C LYS A 220 11.52 -2.94 14.19
N LYS A 221 10.47 -2.68 14.98
CA LYS A 221 9.65 -1.47 14.82
C LYS A 221 10.49 -0.25 15.19
N ILE A 222 10.52 0.74 14.30
CA ILE A 222 11.33 1.97 14.47
C ILE A 222 10.49 3.26 14.47
N TRP A 223 9.25 3.20 13.99
CA TRP A 223 8.37 4.35 13.91
C TRP A 223 6.90 3.92 13.87
N SER A 224 6.02 4.80 14.37
CA SER A 224 4.57 4.70 14.24
C SER A 224 4.00 6.06 13.81
N GLY A 225 2.98 6.07 12.97
CA GLY A 225 2.26 7.29 12.56
C GLY A 225 1.44 7.90 13.70
N SER A 226 1.02 9.15 13.51
CA SER A 226 0.23 9.88 14.53
C SER A 226 -1.13 9.26 14.81
N SER A 227 -1.80 8.68 13.81
CA SER A 227 -3.03 7.90 14.02
C SER A 227 -2.78 6.56 14.71
N TYR A 228 -1.53 6.11 14.71
CA TYR A 228 -1.09 4.80 15.18
C TYR A 228 -1.70 3.63 14.38
N CYS A 229 -1.96 3.84 13.10
CA CYS A 229 -2.31 2.78 12.15
C CYS A 229 -1.09 2.27 11.37
N SER A 230 -0.22 3.18 10.91
CA SER A 230 0.95 2.85 10.10
C SER A 230 2.21 2.65 10.96
N HIS A 231 2.98 1.60 10.69
CA HIS A 231 4.20 1.28 11.42
C HIS A 231 5.36 0.94 10.49
N LEU A 232 6.55 1.45 10.78
CA LEU A 232 7.77 1.08 10.06
C LEU A 232 8.58 0.03 10.82
N PHE A 233 9.05 -0.96 10.07
CA PHE A 233 9.93 -2.02 10.51
C PHE A 233 11.18 -2.10 9.63
N THR A 234 12.35 -2.27 10.23
CA THR A 234 13.63 -2.43 9.51
C THR A 234 14.40 -3.64 10.03
N LYS A 235 15.30 -4.14 9.19
CA LYS A 235 16.34 -5.11 9.54
C LYS A 235 17.73 -4.47 9.58
#